data_AF-A0A8T3BZL5-F1
#
_entry.id   AF-A0A8T3BZL5-F1
#
_cell.length_a   1.000
_cell.length_b   1.000
_cell.length_c   1.000
_cell.angle_alpha   90.00
_cell.angle_beta   90.00
_cell.angle_gamma   90.00
#
_symmetry.space_group_name_H-M   'P 1'
#
loop_
_entity.id
_entity.type
_entity.pdbx_description
1 polymer ?
#
loop_
_entity_poly.entity_id
_entity_poly.type
_entity_poly.pdbx_seq_one_letter_code
_entity_poly.pdbx_strand_id
1 'polypeptide(L)'
;MGVLTSPSLEDIFLVKSSKPCASFSNVPAIDLAAPTAAADIVAACIDFGFFKVTNHGVSKSLTARLEAAAIDFFSLPEWEKLEKAGMANPFGYGNKKIGCNGDVGWLEYLLLKVTLNPSLTIPFLKESWASSFCSALKEYVSAMRKLASEMLELMAEGLGLQQRNVLSKFVNDEKSDSFFRLNHYPPWPMLQGSNNNLNGFGEHTDPQIISVLRSNDSDGLQIALKDGSWVLVPPDQDSFFVNVGDSLQVLTNGRFRSVRHRVVTNGRKSRFSMIYFGGPPLAARIEPLPQLLGDQEQSRYRAFTWAEYKTAAFKSRLADNRLVCFENHH
;
A
#
# COMPACT_ATOMS: atom_id res chain seq x y z
N MET A 1 -14.64 -36.57 -26.51
CA MET A 1 -14.54 -36.21 -25.08
C MET A 1 -13.28 -35.37 -24.90
N GLY A 2 -13.43 -34.04 -24.81
CA GLY A 2 -12.30 -33.16 -24.52
C GLY A 2 -11.98 -33.23 -23.03
N VAL A 3 -10.80 -33.72 -22.68
CA VAL A 3 -10.29 -33.68 -21.31
C VAL A 3 -10.00 -32.22 -21.00
N LEU A 4 -10.90 -31.56 -20.25
CA LEU A 4 -10.60 -30.28 -19.62
C LEU A 4 -9.54 -30.55 -18.55
N THR A 5 -8.27 -30.38 -18.92
CA THR A 5 -7.17 -30.39 -17.96
C THR A 5 -7.35 -29.21 -17.01
N SER A 6 -7.52 -29.49 -15.72
CA SER A 6 -7.48 -28.49 -14.66
C SER A 6 -6.21 -27.64 -14.84
N PRO A 7 -6.28 -26.30 -14.80
CA PRO A 7 -5.07 -25.48 -14.89
C PRO A 7 -4.11 -25.88 -13.77
N SER A 8 -2.82 -25.97 -14.12
CA SER A 8 -1.78 -26.23 -13.13
C SER A 8 -1.75 -25.09 -12.11
N LEU A 9 -1.24 -25.34 -10.90
CA LEU A 9 -1.04 -24.30 -9.89
C LEU A 9 -0.16 -23.14 -10.40
N GLU A 10 0.64 -23.40 -11.44
CA GLU A 10 1.54 -22.45 -12.09
C GLU A 10 0.79 -21.50 -13.02
N ASP A 11 -0.23 -22.00 -13.76
CA ASP A 11 -1.07 -21.19 -14.63
C ASP A 11 -1.84 -20.08 -13.89
N ILE A 12 -2.07 -20.28 -12.58
CA ILE A 12 -2.80 -19.33 -11.72
C ILE A 12 -2.01 -18.02 -11.54
N PHE A 13 -0.67 -18.09 -11.56
CA PHE A 13 0.19 -16.92 -11.34
C PHE A 13 0.63 -16.24 -12.63
N LEU A 14 0.50 -16.90 -13.78
CA LEU A 14 0.96 -16.36 -15.05
C LEU A 14 0.02 -15.26 -15.57
N VAL A 15 0.57 -14.08 -15.81
CA VAL A 15 -0.11 -13.02 -16.55
C VAL A 15 0.17 -13.24 -18.03
N LYS A 16 -0.86 -13.57 -18.81
CA LYS A 16 -0.78 -13.63 -20.28
C LYS A 16 -0.51 -12.22 -20.81
N SER A 17 0.76 -11.91 -21.03
CA SER A 17 1.21 -10.65 -21.63
C SER A 17 0.86 -10.65 -23.12
N SER A 18 -0.03 -9.76 -23.56
CA SER A 18 -0.23 -9.48 -24.99
C SER A 18 0.54 -8.25 -25.47
N LYS A 19 1.01 -7.36 -24.57
CA LYS A 19 1.85 -6.19 -24.87
C LYS A 19 2.74 -5.80 -23.66
N PRO A 20 3.97 -5.30 -23.90
CA PRO A 20 4.79 -4.70 -22.84
C PRO A 20 4.05 -3.53 -22.19
N CYS A 21 4.05 -3.49 -20.85
CA CYS A 21 3.55 -2.35 -20.09
C CYS A 21 4.51 -1.16 -20.31
N ALA A 22 4.01 -0.02 -20.76
CA ALA A 22 4.85 1.15 -21.00
C ALA A 22 5.45 1.66 -19.69
N SER A 23 6.73 2.05 -19.71
CA SER A 23 7.37 2.70 -18.57
C SER A 23 6.75 4.08 -18.35
N PHE A 24 6.40 4.39 -17.09
CA PHE A 24 5.88 5.69 -16.71
C PHE A 24 7.02 6.64 -16.38
N SER A 25 7.56 7.32 -17.39
CA SER A 25 8.64 8.29 -17.20
C SER A 25 8.22 9.54 -16.43
N ASN A 26 6.91 9.79 -16.32
CA ASN A 26 6.35 11.04 -15.81
C ASN A 26 5.64 10.85 -14.46
N VAL A 27 6.11 9.92 -13.61
CA VAL A 27 5.65 9.87 -12.21
C VAL A 27 5.93 11.22 -11.56
N PRO A 28 4.92 11.93 -11.00
CA PRO A 28 5.16 13.18 -10.31
C PRO A 28 6.18 12.97 -9.18
N ALA A 29 7.30 13.67 -9.23
CA ALA A 29 8.35 13.61 -8.21
C ALA A 29 8.26 14.87 -7.35
N ILE A 30 7.87 14.70 -6.11
CA ILE A 30 7.65 15.78 -5.15
C ILE A 30 8.88 15.88 -4.24
N ASP A 31 9.52 17.04 -4.28
CA ASP A 31 10.54 17.42 -3.30
C ASP A 31 9.85 18.01 -2.06
N LEU A 32 9.89 17.32 -0.92
CA LEU A 32 9.26 17.83 0.32
C LEU A 32 9.94 19.09 0.88
N ALA A 33 11.18 19.36 0.50
CA ALA A 33 11.87 20.58 0.92
C ALA A 33 11.51 21.80 0.03
N ALA A 34 10.83 21.58 -1.10
CA ALA A 34 10.44 22.66 -2.00
C ALA A 34 9.25 23.46 -1.47
N PRO A 35 9.21 24.79 -1.66
CA PRO A 35 8.06 25.61 -1.24
C PRO A 35 6.77 25.29 -2.01
N THR A 36 6.87 24.61 -3.15
CA THR A 36 5.72 24.19 -3.98
C THR A 36 5.14 22.84 -3.57
N ALA A 37 5.75 22.13 -2.61
CA ALA A 37 5.40 20.75 -2.27
C ALA A 37 3.89 20.55 -2.03
N ALA A 38 3.23 21.46 -1.30
CA ALA A 38 1.79 21.38 -1.06
C ALA A 38 0.96 21.41 -2.36
N ALA A 39 1.27 22.33 -3.27
CA ALA A 39 0.58 22.45 -4.55
C ALA A 39 0.85 21.25 -5.47
N ASP A 40 2.11 20.80 -5.54
CA ASP A 40 2.52 19.69 -6.39
C ASP A 40 1.90 18.36 -5.92
N ILE A 41 1.82 18.14 -4.60
CA ILE A 41 1.13 16.97 -4.01
C ILE A 41 -0.35 16.98 -4.41
N VAL A 42 -1.04 18.12 -4.26
CA VAL A 42 -2.47 18.23 -4.61
C VAL A 42 -2.69 17.93 -6.09
N ALA A 43 -1.86 18.47 -6.97
CA ALA A 43 -1.92 18.18 -8.41
C ALA A 43 -1.75 16.67 -8.68
N ALA A 44 -0.74 16.03 -8.10
CA ALA A 44 -0.51 14.61 -8.28
C ALA A 44 -1.64 13.72 -7.72
N CYS A 45 -2.21 14.09 -6.58
CA CYS A 45 -3.37 13.39 -6.00
C CYS A 45 -4.64 13.49 -6.88
N ILE A 46 -4.84 14.62 -7.57
CA ILE A 46 -5.96 14.83 -8.50
C ILE A 46 -5.73 14.08 -9.81
N ASP A 47 -4.49 14.10 -10.31
CA ASP A 47 -4.17 13.57 -11.64
C ASP A 47 -3.93 12.07 -11.67
N PHE A 48 -3.26 11.55 -10.64
CA PHE A 48 -2.82 10.16 -10.61
C PHE A 48 -3.28 9.43 -9.36
N GLY A 49 -3.51 10.15 -8.24
CA GLY A 49 -3.65 9.50 -6.94
C GLY A 49 -2.35 8.87 -6.44
N PHE A 50 -1.24 9.23 -7.08
CA PHE A 50 0.05 8.57 -6.93
C PHE A 50 1.20 9.54 -7.20
N PHE A 51 2.22 9.50 -6.37
CA PHE A 51 3.44 10.30 -6.58
C PHE A 51 4.66 9.69 -5.91
N LYS A 52 5.83 10.08 -6.40
CA LYS A 52 7.13 9.81 -5.78
C LYS A 52 7.51 10.99 -4.88
N VAL A 53 8.21 10.69 -3.80
CA VAL A 53 8.67 11.67 -2.81
C VAL A 53 10.18 11.58 -2.64
N THR A 54 10.84 12.73 -2.74
CA THR A 54 12.29 12.92 -2.51
C THR A 54 12.53 13.88 -1.36
N ASN A 55 13.77 13.94 -0.85
CA ASN A 55 14.17 14.82 0.28
C ASN A 55 13.31 14.66 1.54
N HIS A 56 12.81 13.44 1.77
CA HIS A 56 11.90 13.07 2.87
C HIS A 56 12.55 12.95 4.25
N GLY A 57 13.86 13.19 4.40
CA GLY A 57 14.57 13.15 5.69
C GLY A 57 14.75 11.76 6.34
N VAL A 58 14.07 10.71 5.86
CA VAL A 58 14.27 9.33 6.34
C VAL A 58 15.69 8.82 6.04
N SER A 59 16.37 8.32 7.07
CA SER A 59 17.74 7.82 6.95
C SER A 59 17.86 6.60 6.04
N LYS A 60 18.78 6.65 5.06
CA LYS A 60 19.12 5.50 4.22
C LYS A 60 19.63 4.31 5.05
N SER A 61 20.36 4.55 6.14
CA SER A 61 20.87 3.48 7.00
C SER A 61 19.75 2.76 7.75
N LEU A 62 18.68 3.47 8.12
CA LEU A 62 17.50 2.88 8.73
C LEU A 62 16.77 1.96 7.74
N THR A 63 16.52 2.45 6.52
CA THR A 63 15.90 1.66 5.45
C THR A 63 16.69 0.40 5.13
N ALA A 64 18.02 0.52 4.98
CA ALA A 64 18.90 -0.62 4.69
C ALA A 64 18.92 -1.65 5.83
N ARG A 65 18.96 -1.23 7.10
CA ARG A 65 18.92 -2.14 8.25
C ARG A 65 17.63 -2.94 8.31
N LEU A 66 16.48 -2.31 8.11
CA LEU A 66 15.20 -3.01 8.12
C LEU A 66 15.06 -3.96 6.93
N GLU A 67 15.48 -3.53 5.74
CA GLU A 67 15.49 -4.39 4.55
C GLU A 67 16.36 -5.64 4.76
N ALA A 68 17.60 -5.48 5.24
CA ALA A 68 18.48 -6.61 5.51
C ALA A 68 17.86 -7.60 6.51
N ALA A 69 17.34 -7.10 7.65
CA ALA A 69 16.73 -7.94 8.66
C ALA A 69 15.44 -8.65 8.16
N ALA A 70 14.72 -8.04 7.22
CA ALA A 70 13.56 -8.66 6.58
C ALA A 70 13.97 -9.70 5.53
N ILE A 71 15.05 -9.47 4.77
CA ILE A 71 15.61 -10.45 3.83
C ILE A 71 16.09 -11.69 4.61
N ASP A 72 16.77 -11.50 5.74
CA ASP A 72 17.16 -12.61 6.63
C ASP A 72 15.92 -13.42 7.07
N PHE A 73 14.80 -12.76 7.35
CA PHE A 73 13.53 -13.41 7.69
C PHE A 73 13.00 -14.25 6.55
N PHE A 74 12.89 -13.68 5.36
CA PHE A 74 12.34 -14.39 4.21
C PHE A 74 13.25 -15.52 3.71
N SER A 75 14.55 -15.45 4.00
CA SER A 75 15.53 -16.51 3.70
C SER A 75 15.38 -17.76 4.56
N LEU A 76 14.65 -17.69 5.67
CA LEU A 76 14.39 -18.86 6.50
C LEU A 76 13.48 -19.89 5.80
N PRO A 77 13.55 -21.16 6.21
CA PRO A 77 12.53 -22.15 5.89
C PRO A 77 11.12 -21.69 6.32
N GLU A 78 10.10 -22.09 5.57
CA GLU A 78 8.71 -21.69 5.83
C GLU A 78 8.23 -22.04 7.24
N TRP A 79 8.63 -23.20 7.78
CA TRP A 79 8.26 -23.63 9.12
C TRP A 79 8.82 -22.68 10.20
N GLU A 80 10.03 -22.15 10.04
CA GLU A 80 10.62 -21.18 10.98
C GLU A 80 9.93 -19.82 10.87
N LYS A 81 9.58 -19.39 9.64
CA LYS A 81 8.82 -18.14 9.43
C LYS A 81 7.47 -18.19 10.14
N LEU A 82 6.76 -19.32 10.02
CA LEU A 82 5.51 -19.59 10.72
C LEU A 82 5.70 -19.69 12.23
N GLU A 83 6.77 -20.34 12.70
CA GLU A 83 7.06 -20.45 14.13
C GLU A 83 7.28 -19.07 14.76
N LYS A 84 8.00 -18.18 14.06
CA LYS A 84 8.43 -16.88 14.57
C LYS A 84 7.36 -15.81 14.47
N ALA A 85 6.54 -15.81 13.41
CA ALA A 85 5.56 -14.75 13.14
C ALA A 85 4.09 -15.21 13.20
N GLY A 86 3.83 -16.51 13.33
CA GLY A 86 2.49 -17.07 13.21
C GLY A 86 1.93 -16.99 11.78
N MET A 87 0.85 -17.72 11.52
CA MET A 87 0.13 -17.62 10.25
C MET A 87 -0.70 -16.33 10.21
N ALA A 88 -0.65 -15.60 9.09
CA ALA A 88 -1.39 -14.36 8.89
C ALA A 88 -2.90 -14.54 9.09
N ASN A 89 -3.42 -14.06 10.22
CA ASN A 89 -4.87 -13.97 10.47
C ASN A 89 -5.21 -12.91 11.54
N PRO A 90 -5.37 -11.63 11.16
CA PRO A 90 -4.94 -11.04 9.90
C PRO A 90 -3.42 -10.77 9.89
N PHE A 91 -2.78 -10.71 11.06
CA PHE A 91 -1.36 -10.39 11.21
C PHE A 91 -0.51 -11.65 11.31
N GLY A 92 0.76 -11.55 10.91
CA GLY A 92 1.72 -12.65 10.86
C GLY A 92 2.30 -12.86 9.47
N TYR A 93 2.85 -14.05 9.25
CA TYR A 93 3.42 -14.48 7.98
C TYR A 93 2.37 -15.11 7.06
N GLY A 94 2.34 -14.67 5.80
CA GLY A 94 1.49 -15.22 4.75
C GLY A 94 2.29 -15.62 3.52
N ASN A 95 1.83 -16.66 2.84
CA ASN A 95 2.45 -17.20 1.63
C ASN A 95 1.37 -17.40 0.57
N LYS A 96 1.51 -16.72 -0.58
CA LYS A 96 0.64 -16.68 -1.75
C LYS A 96 -0.78 -16.14 -1.53
N LYS A 97 -1.51 -16.60 -0.52
CA LYS A 97 -2.91 -16.22 -0.25
C LYS A 97 -2.99 -14.75 0.16
N ILE A 98 -3.92 -14.00 -0.41
CA ILE A 98 -4.17 -12.58 -0.10
C ILE A 98 -5.62 -12.44 0.37
N GLY A 99 -5.82 -11.93 1.59
CA GLY A 99 -7.16 -11.83 2.18
C GLY A 99 -7.79 -13.21 2.42
N CYS A 100 -9.11 -13.27 2.46
CA CYS A 100 -9.86 -14.51 2.74
C CYS A 100 -10.74 -15.01 1.58
N ASN A 101 -10.78 -14.30 0.44
CA ASN A 101 -11.77 -14.56 -0.63
C ASN A 101 -11.16 -15.19 -1.90
N GLY A 102 -10.05 -15.90 -1.74
CA GLY A 102 -9.44 -16.73 -2.80
C GLY A 102 -8.41 -16.01 -3.67
N ASP A 103 -8.08 -14.75 -3.40
CA ASP A 103 -7.03 -14.05 -4.11
C ASP A 103 -5.65 -14.65 -3.79
N VAL A 104 -4.82 -14.79 -4.82
CA VAL A 104 -3.46 -15.32 -4.70
C VAL A 104 -2.49 -14.48 -5.51
N GLY A 105 -1.24 -14.44 -5.07
CA GLY A 105 -0.13 -13.83 -5.79
C GLY A 105 1.17 -14.59 -5.59
N TRP A 106 2.15 -14.35 -6.46
CA TRP A 106 3.50 -14.88 -6.31
C TRP A 106 4.30 -14.03 -5.32
N LEU A 107 3.97 -14.19 -4.05
CA LEU A 107 4.63 -13.50 -2.94
C LEU A 107 4.54 -14.28 -1.65
N GLU A 108 5.43 -13.92 -0.73
CA GLU A 108 5.28 -14.12 0.69
C GLU A 108 5.34 -12.76 1.40
N TYR A 109 4.81 -12.66 2.61
CA TYR A 109 4.71 -11.38 3.31
C TYR A 109 4.63 -11.51 4.82
N LEU A 110 4.96 -10.40 5.50
CA LEU A 110 4.61 -10.14 6.89
C LEU A 110 3.60 -9.00 6.96
N LEU A 111 2.48 -9.21 7.64
CA LEU A 111 1.53 -8.15 7.96
C LEU A 111 1.55 -7.86 9.45
N LEU A 112 1.87 -6.62 9.82
CA LEU A 112 2.08 -6.20 11.19
C LEU A 112 1.11 -5.08 11.54
N LYS A 113 0.54 -5.11 12.75
CA LYS A 113 -0.26 -4.01 13.27
C LYS A 113 0.65 -2.94 13.84
N VAL A 114 0.51 -1.68 13.45
CA VAL A 114 1.37 -0.60 13.93
C VAL A 114 0.57 0.49 14.62
N THR A 115 0.45 0.39 15.94
CA THR A 115 -0.23 1.40 16.77
C THR A 115 0.78 2.37 17.38
N LEU A 116 0.30 3.51 17.90
CA LEU A 116 1.14 4.41 18.71
C LEU A 116 1.61 3.74 20.00
N ASN A 117 0.82 2.80 20.53
CA ASN A 117 1.23 1.96 21.66
C ASN A 117 2.16 0.82 21.18
N PRO A 118 3.47 0.86 21.52
CA PRO A 118 4.44 -0.14 21.06
C PRO A 118 4.17 -1.54 21.62
N SER A 119 3.51 -1.62 22.79
CA SER A 119 3.18 -2.88 23.46
C SER A 119 2.13 -3.71 22.69
N LEU A 120 1.38 -3.06 21.79
CA LEU A 120 0.32 -3.69 20.98
C LEU A 120 0.76 -3.95 19.52
N THR A 121 1.99 -3.56 19.16
CA THR A 121 2.47 -3.53 17.76
C THR A 121 2.90 -4.92 17.27
N ILE A 122 3.32 -5.81 18.18
CA ILE A 122 3.95 -7.08 17.79
C ILE A 122 3.69 -8.24 18.78
N PRO A 123 2.43 -8.56 19.14
CA PRO A 123 2.16 -9.62 20.12
C PRO A 123 2.53 -11.03 19.63
N PHE A 124 2.84 -11.21 18.34
CA PHE A 124 3.08 -12.52 17.72
C PHE A 124 4.55 -12.83 17.39
N LEU A 125 5.49 -11.88 17.49
CA LEU A 125 6.90 -12.19 17.23
C LEU A 125 7.54 -12.82 18.47
N LYS A 126 8.07 -14.04 18.33
CA LYS A 126 8.80 -14.74 19.42
C LYS A 126 10.17 -14.11 19.69
N GLU A 127 10.62 -14.16 20.96
CA GLU A 127 11.79 -13.44 21.50
C GLU A 127 13.13 -13.67 20.76
N SER A 128 13.32 -14.80 20.07
CA SER A 128 14.59 -15.15 19.43
C SER A 128 14.95 -14.35 18.16
N TRP A 129 14.04 -13.52 17.63
CA TRP A 129 14.26 -12.60 16.49
C TRP A 129 14.28 -11.12 16.90
N ALA A 130 14.09 -10.85 18.19
CA ALA A 130 13.22 -9.75 18.60
C ALA A 130 13.87 -8.39 18.90
N SER A 131 15.20 -8.24 18.87
CA SER A 131 15.81 -6.94 19.25
C SER A 131 16.13 -6.07 18.04
N SER A 132 16.98 -6.53 17.11
CA SER A 132 17.46 -5.72 15.98
C SER A 132 16.37 -5.44 14.95
N PHE A 133 15.65 -6.48 14.50
CA PHE A 133 14.53 -6.33 13.57
C PHE A 133 13.42 -5.46 14.18
N CYS A 134 12.99 -5.75 15.41
CA CYS A 134 11.92 -4.97 16.05
C CYS A 134 12.35 -3.53 16.32
N SER A 135 13.63 -3.28 16.67
CA SER A 135 14.16 -1.93 16.85
C SER A 135 14.14 -1.15 15.53
N ALA A 136 14.69 -1.73 14.45
CA ALA A 136 14.66 -1.11 13.12
C ALA A 136 13.23 -0.89 12.62
N LEU A 137 12.35 -1.86 12.83
CA LEU A 137 10.93 -1.78 12.49
C LEU A 137 10.24 -0.63 13.24
N LYS A 138 10.42 -0.54 14.56
CA LYS A 138 9.81 0.54 15.37
C LYS A 138 10.28 1.92 14.91
N GLU A 139 11.59 2.05 14.67
CA GLU A 139 12.19 3.30 14.20
C GLU A 139 11.67 3.67 12.80
N TYR A 140 11.63 2.71 11.87
CA TYR A 140 11.13 2.90 10.51
C TYR A 140 9.65 3.25 10.48
N VAL A 141 8.81 2.52 11.22
CA VAL A 141 7.37 2.79 11.33
C VAL A 141 7.11 4.17 11.92
N SER A 142 7.89 4.59 12.91
CA SER A 142 7.83 5.95 13.47
C SER A 142 8.16 7.00 12.41
N ALA A 143 9.20 6.78 11.60
CA ALA A 143 9.56 7.66 10.49
C ALA A 143 8.46 7.70 9.41
N MET A 144 7.87 6.56 9.04
CA MET A 144 6.78 6.48 8.07
C MET A 144 5.52 7.20 8.54
N ARG A 145 5.18 7.09 9.83
CA ARG A 145 4.05 7.84 10.40
C ARG A 145 4.28 9.34 10.33
N LYS A 146 5.48 9.82 10.68
CA LYS A 146 5.85 11.23 10.58
C LYS A 146 5.75 11.72 9.12
N LEU A 147 6.33 10.97 8.19
CA LEU A 147 6.27 11.27 6.77
C LEU A 147 4.83 11.31 6.24
N ALA A 148 4.00 10.32 6.60
CA ALA A 148 2.58 10.31 6.24
C ALA A 148 1.82 11.50 6.85
N SER A 149 2.09 11.86 8.10
CA SER A 149 1.52 13.04 8.76
C SER A 149 1.86 14.32 8.02
N GLU A 150 3.14 14.51 7.68
CA GLU A 150 3.63 15.68 6.95
C GLU A 150 2.97 15.80 5.57
N MET A 151 2.87 14.70 4.83
CA MET A 151 2.21 14.70 3.52
C MET A 151 0.71 15.00 3.63
N LEU A 152 0.01 14.45 4.63
CA LEU A 152 -1.40 14.77 4.87
C LEU A 152 -1.61 16.24 5.28
N GLU A 153 -0.65 16.83 5.99
CA GLU A 153 -0.66 18.25 6.34
C GLU A 153 -0.42 19.15 5.13
N LEU A 154 0.53 18.79 4.26
CA LEU A 154 0.75 19.47 2.98
C LEU A 154 -0.44 19.34 2.03
N MET A 155 -1.12 18.19 2.01
CA MET A 155 -2.39 18.02 1.28
C MET A 155 -3.47 18.95 1.79
N ALA A 156 -3.63 19.07 3.12
CA ALA A 156 -4.60 19.98 3.71
C ALA A 156 -4.29 21.45 3.38
N GLU A 157 -3.02 21.84 3.46
CA GLU A 157 -2.53 23.16 3.09
C GLU A 157 -2.79 23.49 1.61
N GLY A 158 -2.40 22.59 0.69
CA GLY A 158 -2.61 22.78 -0.75
C GLY A 158 -4.09 22.78 -1.15
N LEU A 159 -4.96 22.18 -0.34
CA LEU A 159 -6.42 22.26 -0.49
C LEU A 159 -7.03 23.54 0.09
N GLY A 160 -6.25 24.40 0.76
CA GLY A 160 -6.72 25.63 1.40
C GLY A 160 -7.47 25.39 2.71
N LEU A 161 -7.27 24.25 3.37
CA LEU A 161 -7.94 23.94 4.62
C LEU A 161 -7.30 24.70 5.78
N GLN A 162 -8.12 25.38 6.58
CA GLN A 162 -7.66 26.19 7.71
C GLN A 162 -6.93 25.37 8.78
N GLN A 163 -7.38 24.13 9.02
CA GLN A 163 -6.77 23.23 10.00
C GLN A 163 -5.79 22.30 9.29
N ARG A 164 -4.48 22.59 9.43
CA ARG A 164 -3.40 21.81 8.81
C ARG A 164 -3.45 20.31 9.17
N ASN A 165 -3.82 19.97 10.40
CA ASN A 165 -3.89 18.59 10.88
C ASN A 165 -5.23 17.88 10.62
N VAL A 166 -6.15 18.46 9.84
CA VAL A 166 -7.50 17.91 9.63
C VAL A 166 -7.49 16.48 9.03
N LEU A 167 -6.47 16.16 8.23
CA LEU A 167 -6.23 14.83 7.69
C LEU A 167 -5.25 14.02 8.57
N SER A 168 -4.14 14.62 9.00
CA SER A 168 -3.10 13.89 9.76
C SER A 168 -3.56 13.41 11.14
N LYS A 169 -4.57 14.07 11.74
CA LYS A 169 -5.16 13.64 13.03
C LYS A 169 -5.65 12.20 13.02
N PHE A 170 -6.10 11.68 11.87
CA PHE A 170 -6.59 10.30 11.78
C PHE A 170 -5.48 9.27 11.97
N VAL A 171 -4.30 9.50 11.37
CA VAL A 171 -3.16 8.58 11.47
C VAL A 171 -2.34 8.79 12.76
N ASN A 172 -2.47 9.96 13.37
CA ASN A 172 -1.84 10.31 14.65
C ASN A 172 -2.71 10.00 15.87
N ASP A 173 -3.94 9.51 15.68
CA ASP A 173 -4.79 9.07 16.78
C ASP A 173 -4.22 7.80 17.43
N GLU A 174 -4.24 7.71 18.75
CA GLU A 174 -3.74 6.55 19.51
C GLU A 174 -4.44 5.24 19.15
N LYS A 175 -5.71 5.34 18.74
CA LYS A 175 -6.56 4.23 18.29
C LYS A 175 -6.51 4.03 16.77
N SER A 176 -5.60 4.71 16.07
CA SER A 176 -5.40 4.54 14.62
C SER A 176 -5.20 3.06 14.27
N ASP A 177 -5.87 2.65 13.21
CA ASP A 177 -5.83 1.28 12.70
C ASP A 177 -4.84 1.19 11.53
N SER A 178 -3.58 1.53 11.83
CA SER A 178 -2.48 1.52 10.86
C SER A 178 -1.76 0.16 10.82
N PHE A 179 -1.23 -0.19 9.64
CA PHE A 179 -0.52 -1.45 9.41
C PHE A 179 0.80 -1.23 8.70
N PHE A 180 1.69 -2.19 8.84
CA PHE A 180 2.93 -2.25 8.09
C PHE A 180 3.05 -3.60 7.42
N ARG A 181 3.38 -3.61 6.12
CA ARG A 181 3.50 -4.82 5.32
C ARG A 181 4.87 -4.90 4.68
N LEU A 182 5.51 -6.05 4.85
CA LEU A 182 6.71 -6.43 4.13
C LEU A 182 6.33 -7.47 3.10
N ASN A 183 6.58 -7.23 1.82
CA ASN A 183 6.35 -8.20 0.75
C ASN A 183 7.69 -8.64 0.16
N HIS A 184 7.83 -9.95 -0.05
CA HIS A 184 8.91 -10.55 -0.79
C HIS A 184 8.33 -11.32 -1.99
N TYR A 185 8.77 -10.96 -3.18
CA TYR A 185 8.40 -11.59 -4.44
C TYR A 185 9.62 -12.37 -4.92
N PRO A 186 9.70 -13.69 -4.63
CA PRO A 186 10.90 -14.45 -4.93
C PRO A 186 11.07 -14.63 -6.45
N PRO A 187 12.31 -14.85 -6.93
CA PRO A 187 12.54 -15.24 -8.31
C PRO A 187 11.85 -16.57 -8.61
N TRP A 188 11.51 -16.80 -9.87
CA TRP A 188 10.95 -18.05 -10.36
C TRP A 188 11.96 -18.70 -11.31
N PRO A 189 12.67 -19.77 -10.89
CA PRO A 189 13.74 -20.38 -11.68
C PRO A 189 13.33 -20.80 -13.10
N MET A 190 12.10 -21.33 -13.28
CA MET A 190 11.63 -21.83 -14.58
C MET A 190 11.17 -20.74 -15.57
N LEU A 191 11.09 -19.47 -15.16
CA LEU A 191 10.75 -18.35 -16.05
C LEU A 191 12.00 -17.73 -16.70
N GLN A 192 13.20 -18.19 -16.32
CA GLN A 192 14.45 -17.79 -16.94
C GLN A 192 14.43 -18.18 -18.43
N GLY A 193 14.15 -17.20 -19.31
CA GLY A 193 14.11 -17.37 -20.76
C GLY A 193 12.72 -17.28 -21.40
N SER A 194 11.64 -17.17 -20.61
CA SER A 194 10.30 -16.88 -21.14
C SER A 194 9.94 -15.39 -20.99
N ASN A 195 9.04 -14.90 -21.85
CA ASN A 195 8.48 -13.54 -21.75
C ASN A 195 7.22 -13.48 -20.87
N ASN A 196 7.00 -14.51 -20.04
CA ASN A 196 5.87 -14.57 -19.13
C ASN A 196 6.15 -13.77 -17.86
N ASN A 197 5.12 -13.10 -17.35
CA ASN A 197 5.18 -12.37 -16.09
C ASN A 197 4.33 -13.07 -15.03
N LEU A 198 4.68 -12.83 -13.77
CA LEU A 198 3.95 -13.33 -12.62
C LEU A 198 3.08 -12.24 -12.01
N ASN A 199 1.85 -12.58 -11.65
CA ASN A 199 1.01 -11.78 -10.79
C ASN A 199 1.56 -11.87 -9.37
N GLY A 200 2.43 -10.92 -9.00
CA GLY A 200 2.98 -10.83 -7.65
C GLY A 200 1.92 -10.41 -6.64
N PHE A 201 1.15 -9.37 -6.97
CA PHE A 201 0.03 -8.89 -6.15
C PHE A 201 -1.05 -8.34 -7.08
N GLY A 202 -2.28 -8.85 -6.96
CA GLY A 202 -3.38 -8.48 -7.84
C GLY A 202 -3.75 -7.00 -7.81
N GLU A 203 -4.49 -6.56 -8.82
CA GLU A 203 -4.96 -5.18 -8.89
C GLU A 203 -5.90 -4.82 -7.76
N HIS A 204 -5.72 -3.64 -7.16
CA HIS A 204 -6.57 -3.12 -6.10
C HIS A 204 -6.36 -1.62 -5.89
N THR A 205 -7.26 -1.01 -5.13
CA THR A 205 -7.03 0.25 -4.42
C THR A 205 -6.80 -0.01 -2.94
N ASP A 206 -6.07 0.88 -2.27
CA ASP A 206 -5.83 0.78 -0.82
C ASP A 206 -7.02 1.35 -0.04
N PRO A 207 -7.62 0.62 0.92
CA PRO A 207 -8.83 1.09 1.60
C PRO A 207 -8.57 2.23 2.61
N GLN A 208 -7.34 2.36 3.13
CA GLN A 208 -6.97 3.34 4.15
C GLN A 208 -6.91 4.78 3.60
N ILE A 209 -6.35 5.73 4.36
CA ILE A 209 -6.21 7.13 3.91
C ILE A 209 -5.03 7.26 2.95
N ILE A 210 -3.88 6.70 3.32
CA ILE A 210 -2.63 6.86 2.60
C ILE A 210 -1.79 5.60 2.73
N SER A 211 -1.06 5.22 1.68
CA SER A 211 0.00 4.23 1.77
C SER A 211 1.33 4.81 1.32
N VAL A 212 2.42 4.43 2.00
CA VAL A 212 3.78 4.91 1.75
C VAL A 212 4.66 3.69 1.51
N LEU A 213 5.11 3.53 0.28
CA LEU A 213 5.82 2.37 -0.24
C LEU A 213 7.27 2.72 -0.56
N ARG A 214 8.18 1.79 -0.22
CA ARG A 214 9.53 1.76 -0.77
C ARG A 214 9.87 0.34 -1.19
N SER A 215 10.61 0.18 -2.28
CA SER A 215 11.10 -1.13 -2.75
C SER A 215 12.60 -1.15 -2.99
N ASN A 216 13.14 -2.34 -3.22
CA ASN A 216 14.47 -2.49 -3.80
C ASN A 216 14.48 -2.13 -5.30
N ASP A 217 15.64 -2.24 -5.95
CA ASP A 217 15.89 -1.94 -7.38
C ASP A 217 15.41 -3.07 -8.29
N SER A 218 14.16 -3.48 -8.08
CA SER A 218 13.48 -4.51 -8.86
C SER A 218 12.13 -4.00 -9.33
N ASP A 219 11.94 -4.05 -10.65
CA ASP A 219 10.68 -3.69 -11.31
C ASP A 219 9.49 -4.48 -10.77
N GLY A 220 8.32 -3.87 -10.89
CA GLY A 220 7.07 -4.64 -10.91
C GLY A 220 5.84 -3.86 -10.46
N LEU A 221 6.00 -2.73 -9.78
CA LEU A 221 4.88 -1.86 -9.43
C LEU A 221 4.27 -1.29 -10.71
N GLN A 222 2.97 -1.47 -10.88
CA GLN A 222 2.20 -0.86 -11.95
C GLN A 222 1.01 -0.11 -11.37
N ILE A 223 0.67 1.02 -11.98
CA ILE A 223 -0.53 1.79 -11.66
C ILE A 223 -1.43 1.88 -12.90
N ALA A 224 -2.73 2.01 -12.67
CA ALA A 224 -3.69 2.31 -13.72
C ALA A 224 -3.87 3.82 -13.86
N LEU A 225 -3.74 4.34 -15.08
CA LEU A 225 -4.03 5.73 -15.41
C LEU A 225 -5.54 5.96 -15.57
N LYS A 226 -5.95 7.23 -15.69
CA LYS A 226 -7.36 7.63 -15.85
C LYS A 226 -8.03 7.02 -17.09
N ASP A 227 -7.27 6.69 -18.13
CA ASP A 227 -7.75 6.02 -19.35
C ASP A 227 -7.85 4.49 -19.21
N GLY A 228 -7.52 3.95 -18.03
CA GLY A 228 -7.51 2.51 -17.74
C GLY A 228 -6.25 1.77 -18.20
N SER A 229 -5.30 2.47 -18.84
CA SER A 229 -4.02 1.87 -19.21
C SER A 229 -3.16 1.59 -17.98
N TRP A 230 -2.42 0.47 -18.02
CA TRP A 230 -1.43 0.14 -17.00
C TRP A 230 -0.07 0.66 -17.42
N VAL A 231 0.65 1.27 -16.48
CA VAL A 231 2.02 1.73 -16.69
C VAL A 231 2.95 1.22 -15.59
N LEU A 232 4.19 0.89 -15.96
CA LEU A 232 5.22 0.43 -15.05
C LEU A 232 5.89 1.62 -14.36
N VAL A 233 5.88 1.63 -13.03
CA VAL A 233 6.60 2.62 -12.23
C VAL A 233 8.06 2.18 -12.10
N PRO A 234 9.04 2.98 -12.57
CA PRO A 234 10.45 2.65 -12.41
C PRO A 234 10.82 2.54 -10.92
N PRO A 235 11.59 1.52 -10.51
CA PRO A 235 12.03 1.39 -9.13
C PRO A 235 12.98 2.52 -8.75
N ASP A 236 12.90 2.95 -7.50
CA ASP A 236 13.76 3.96 -6.90
C ASP A 236 13.93 3.61 -5.42
N GLN A 237 15.12 3.12 -5.05
CA GLN A 237 15.39 2.64 -3.69
C GLN A 237 15.56 3.76 -2.66
N ASP A 238 15.82 4.97 -3.15
CA ASP A 238 16.13 6.16 -2.36
C ASP A 238 14.91 7.03 -2.11
N SER A 239 13.78 6.73 -2.76
CA SER A 239 12.54 7.51 -2.69
C SER A 239 11.38 6.69 -2.10
N PHE A 240 10.30 7.38 -1.77
CA PHE A 240 9.02 6.75 -1.44
C PHE A 240 7.99 6.98 -2.54
N PHE A 241 7.12 6.00 -2.74
CA PHE A 241 5.92 6.12 -3.56
C PHE A 241 4.70 6.17 -2.67
N VAL A 242 3.75 7.05 -2.99
CA VAL A 242 2.60 7.35 -2.13
C VAL A 242 1.32 7.11 -2.90
N ASN A 243 0.42 6.32 -2.31
CA ASN A 243 -0.92 6.12 -2.85
C ASN A 243 -1.92 6.96 -2.04
N VAL A 244 -2.82 7.63 -2.75
CA VAL A 244 -4.13 8.03 -2.21
C VAL A 244 -4.94 6.75 -2.01
N GLY A 245 -5.53 6.58 -0.83
CA GLY A 245 -6.45 5.48 -0.55
C GLY A 245 -7.93 5.89 -0.61
N ASP A 246 -8.79 4.88 -0.58
CA ASP A 246 -10.25 5.02 -0.72
C ASP A 246 -10.84 5.97 0.34
N SER A 247 -10.36 5.89 1.58
CA SER A 247 -10.84 6.78 2.64
C SER A 247 -10.48 8.25 2.39
N LEU A 248 -9.31 8.53 1.82
CA LEU A 248 -8.92 9.89 1.46
C LEU A 248 -9.68 10.41 0.24
N GLN A 249 -9.99 9.53 -0.72
CA GLN A 249 -10.91 9.85 -1.80
C GLN A 249 -12.28 10.29 -1.26
N VAL A 250 -12.84 9.57 -0.27
CA VAL A 250 -14.12 9.97 0.35
C VAL A 250 -14.00 11.29 1.11
N LEU A 251 -12.97 11.47 1.94
CA LEU A 251 -12.73 12.71 2.70
C LEU A 251 -12.62 13.94 1.79
N THR A 252 -12.18 13.77 0.54
CA THR A 252 -12.04 14.84 -0.45
C THR A 252 -13.16 14.86 -1.50
N ASN A 253 -14.28 14.18 -1.24
CA ASN A 253 -15.43 14.06 -2.14
C ASN A 253 -15.09 13.59 -3.58
N GLY A 254 -14.04 12.77 -3.74
CA GLY A 254 -13.59 12.29 -5.04
C GLY A 254 -12.61 13.22 -5.76
N ARG A 255 -12.18 14.33 -5.14
CA ARG A 255 -11.17 15.23 -5.71
C ARG A 255 -9.81 14.53 -5.81
N PHE A 256 -9.38 13.85 -4.75
CA PHE A 256 -8.26 12.92 -4.84
C PHE A 256 -8.80 11.55 -5.23
N ARG A 257 -8.15 10.89 -6.20
CA ARG A 257 -8.58 9.58 -6.66
C ARG A 257 -7.68 8.51 -6.06
N SER A 258 -8.28 7.46 -5.52
CA SER A 258 -7.58 6.29 -5.05
C SER A 258 -6.93 5.56 -6.23
N VAL A 259 -5.62 5.37 -6.17
CA VAL A 259 -4.88 4.79 -7.29
C VAL A 259 -5.05 3.28 -7.31
N ARG A 260 -5.54 2.76 -8.45
CA ARG A 260 -5.53 1.32 -8.70
C ARG A 260 -4.14 0.89 -9.09
N HIS A 261 -3.58 -0.09 -8.37
CA HIS A 261 -2.21 -0.53 -8.55
C HIS A 261 -2.09 -2.05 -8.40
N ARG A 262 -1.01 -2.62 -8.92
CA ARG A 262 -0.69 -4.05 -8.84
C ARG A 262 0.82 -4.28 -8.86
N VAL A 263 1.25 -5.51 -8.59
CA VAL A 263 2.65 -5.92 -8.75
C VAL A 263 2.75 -7.06 -9.75
N VAL A 264 3.44 -6.83 -10.85
CA VAL A 264 3.74 -7.82 -11.89
C VAL A 264 5.25 -7.99 -11.98
N THR A 265 5.77 -9.18 -11.63
CA THR A 265 7.21 -9.43 -11.64
C THR A 265 7.62 -10.25 -12.85
N ASN A 266 8.86 -10.07 -13.30
CA ASN A 266 9.42 -10.87 -14.40
C ASN A 266 10.04 -12.20 -13.93
N GLY A 267 9.96 -12.51 -12.63
CA GLY A 267 10.52 -13.72 -12.02
C GLY A 267 12.06 -13.84 -12.03
N ARG A 268 12.80 -12.86 -12.56
CA ARG A 268 14.27 -12.95 -12.69
C ARG A 268 15.01 -12.51 -11.43
N LYS A 269 14.54 -11.44 -10.80
CA LYS A 269 15.11 -10.87 -9.58
C LYS A 269 14.07 -10.90 -8.47
N SER A 270 14.55 -11.07 -7.23
CA SER A 270 13.71 -10.85 -6.06
C SER A 270 13.29 -9.38 -5.99
N ARG A 271 12.00 -9.13 -5.81
CA ARG A 271 11.50 -7.81 -5.44
C ARG A 271 11.14 -7.83 -3.96
N PHE A 272 11.51 -6.77 -3.26
CA PHE A 272 11.18 -6.57 -1.86
C PHE A 272 10.53 -5.20 -1.70
N SER A 273 9.45 -5.11 -0.92
CA SER A 273 8.79 -3.83 -0.65
C SER A 273 8.30 -3.71 0.79
N MET A 274 8.42 -2.50 1.32
CA MET A 274 7.99 -2.07 2.64
C MET A 274 6.88 -1.04 2.49
N ILE A 275 5.72 -1.29 3.09
CA ILE A 275 4.53 -0.44 2.91
C ILE A 275 3.92 -0.11 4.26
N TYR A 276 3.85 1.18 4.57
CA TYR A 276 3.05 1.70 5.68
C TYR A 276 1.66 2.08 5.19
N PHE A 277 0.61 1.64 5.89
CA PHE A 277 -0.77 2.00 5.63
C PHE A 277 -1.30 2.85 6.78
N GLY A 278 -1.57 4.13 6.50
CA GLY A 278 -2.13 5.09 7.45
C GLY A 278 -3.64 4.98 7.51
N GLY A 279 -4.17 4.29 8.52
CA GLY A 279 -5.60 4.11 8.75
C GLY A 279 -6.12 4.97 9.90
N PRO A 280 -7.40 5.41 9.85
CA PRO A 280 -8.04 6.14 10.95
C PRO A 280 -8.43 5.17 12.10
N PRO A 281 -8.89 5.68 13.26
CA PRO A 281 -9.53 4.83 14.27
C PRO A 281 -10.74 4.08 13.72
N LEU A 282 -11.01 2.87 14.24
CA LEU A 282 -12.16 2.04 13.82
C LEU A 282 -13.50 2.78 13.91
N ALA A 283 -13.69 3.61 14.94
CA ALA A 283 -14.91 4.39 15.15
C ALA A 283 -14.94 5.72 14.36
N ALA A 284 -13.88 6.05 13.62
CA ALA A 284 -13.83 7.29 12.86
C ALA A 284 -14.91 7.28 11.77
N ARG A 285 -15.68 8.36 11.73
CA ARG A 285 -16.67 8.61 10.69
C ARG A 285 -15.94 9.19 9.46
N ILE A 286 -16.15 8.54 8.33
CA ILE A 286 -15.57 8.86 7.02
C ILE A 286 -16.71 9.41 6.15
N GLU A 287 -16.61 10.69 5.84
CA GLU A 287 -17.50 11.44 4.97
C GLU A 287 -16.72 12.65 4.41
N PRO A 288 -17.15 13.27 3.30
CA PRO A 288 -16.47 14.44 2.77
C PRO A 288 -16.29 15.54 3.81
N LEU A 289 -15.10 16.14 3.82
CA LEU A 289 -14.82 17.28 4.68
C LEU A 289 -15.75 18.44 4.28
N PRO A 290 -16.54 19.01 5.21
CA PRO A 290 -17.47 20.09 4.88
C PRO A 290 -16.82 21.29 4.21
N GLN A 291 -15.54 21.56 4.54
CA GLN A 291 -14.76 22.67 3.97
C GLN A 291 -14.41 22.47 2.49
N LEU A 292 -14.53 21.25 1.96
CA LEU A 292 -14.25 20.91 0.56
C LEU A 292 -15.52 20.78 -0.29
N LEU A 293 -16.70 20.85 0.33
CA LEU A 293 -17.98 20.87 -0.38
C LEU A 293 -18.30 22.31 -0.76
N GLY A 294 -18.47 22.57 -2.07
CA GLY A 294 -19.02 23.86 -2.51
C GLY A 294 -20.48 24.04 -2.06
N ASP A 295 -20.98 25.28 -2.11
CA ASP A 295 -22.34 25.65 -1.63
C ASP A 295 -23.50 24.83 -2.22
N GLN A 296 -23.29 24.19 -3.38
CA GLN A 296 -24.26 23.33 -4.07
C GLN A 296 -23.75 21.90 -4.32
N GLU A 297 -22.57 21.57 -3.82
CA GLU A 297 -21.97 20.26 -4.06
C GLU A 297 -22.54 19.23 -3.09
N GLN A 298 -23.19 18.21 -3.64
CA GLN A 298 -23.68 17.09 -2.84
C GLN A 298 -22.57 16.08 -2.57
N SER A 299 -22.62 15.45 -1.41
CA SER A 299 -21.74 14.33 -1.10
C SER A 299 -21.94 13.21 -2.13
N ARG A 300 -20.84 12.74 -2.71
CA ARG A 300 -20.83 11.58 -3.63
C ARG A 300 -20.88 10.25 -2.87
N TYR A 301 -20.63 10.29 -1.57
CA TYR A 301 -20.56 9.11 -0.71
C TYR A 301 -21.51 9.24 0.48
N ARG A 302 -22.11 8.14 0.92
CA ARG A 302 -22.79 8.11 2.22
C ARG A 302 -21.74 8.07 3.33
N ALA A 303 -22.07 8.63 4.48
CA ALA A 303 -21.20 8.50 5.64
C ALA A 303 -21.14 7.04 6.13
N PHE A 304 -19.95 6.61 6.53
CA PHE A 304 -19.71 5.30 7.14
C PHE A 304 -18.59 5.40 8.17
N THR A 305 -18.45 4.40 9.03
CA THR A 305 -17.31 4.25 9.92
C THR A 305 -16.19 3.45 9.27
N TRP A 306 -14.94 3.70 9.66
CA TRP A 306 -13.82 2.89 9.19
C TRP A 306 -14.01 1.39 9.48
N ALA A 307 -14.61 1.03 10.62
CA ALA A 307 -14.93 -0.36 10.95
C ALA A 307 -15.88 -1.02 9.93
N GLU A 308 -16.92 -0.30 9.49
CA GLU A 308 -17.86 -0.79 8.47
C GLU A 308 -17.15 -1.00 7.13
N TYR A 309 -16.36 -0.01 6.69
CA TYR A 309 -15.64 -0.08 5.43
C TYR A 309 -14.58 -1.18 5.42
N LYS A 310 -13.79 -1.27 6.48
CA LYS A 310 -12.81 -2.35 6.68
C LYS A 310 -13.49 -3.72 6.64
N THR A 311 -14.61 -3.89 7.33
CA THR A 311 -15.36 -5.16 7.31
C THR A 311 -15.87 -5.52 5.93
N ALA A 312 -16.40 -4.54 5.18
CA ALA A 312 -16.81 -4.73 3.79
C ALA A 312 -15.61 -5.10 2.89
N ALA A 313 -14.47 -4.41 3.05
CA ALA A 313 -13.25 -4.68 2.32
C ALA A 313 -12.73 -6.12 2.54
N PHE A 314 -12.75 -6.60 3.79
CA PHE A 314 -12.38 -7.99 4.11
C PHE A 314 -13.33 -9.03 3.48
N LYS A 315 -14.58 -8.68 3.18
CA LYS A 315 -15.54 -9.58 2.51
C LYS A 315 -15.48 -9.51 0.98
N SER A 316 -14.73 -8.55 0.44
CA SER A 316 -14.56 -8.35 -1.01
C SER A 316 -13.37 -9.13 -1.57
N ARG A 317 -13.36 -9.37 -2.88
CA ARG A 317 -12.15 -9.77 -3.58
C ARG A 317 -11.21 -8.59 -3.74
N LEU A 318 -9.93 -8.88 -3.95
CA LEU A 318 -8.89 -7.86 -4.02
C LEU A 318 -9.18 -6.80 -5.09
N ALA A 319 -9.65 -7.23 -6.26
CA ALA A 319 -9.93 -6.38 -7.42
C ALA A 319 -11.26 -5.62 -7.39
N ASP A 320 -12.14 -5.89 -6.42
CA ASP A 320 -13.46 -5.28 -6.33
C ASP A 320 -13.35 -3.76 -6.09
N ASN A 321 -14.24 -2.99 -6.74
CA ASN A 321 -14.44 -1.59 -6.39
C ASN A 321 -15.22 -1.52 -5.07
N ARG A 322 -14.49 -1.45 -3.95
CA ARG A 322 -15.06 -1.43 -2.61
C ARG A 322 -15.87 -0.17 -2.29
N LEU A 323 -15.59 0.96 -2.93
CA LEU A 323 -16.30 2.22 -2.68
C LEU A 323 -17.71 2.23 -3.26
N VAL A 324 -18.03 1.40 -4.26
CA VAL A 324 -19.34 1.44 -4.95
C VAL A 324 -20.52 1.22 -3.98
N CYS A 325 -20.34 0.41 -2.93
CA CYS A 325 -21.36 0.14 -1.90
C CYS A 325 -21.58 1.31 -0.92
N PHE A 326 -20.77 2.37 -1.06
CA PHE A 326 -20.78 3.57 -0.23
C PHE A 326 -20.97 4.84 -1.06
N GLU A 327 -21.12 4.73 -2.37
CA GLU A 327 -21.50 5.83 -3.25
C GLU A 327 -23.00 6.15 -3.08
N ASN A 328 -23.34 7.43 -3.16
CA ASN A 328 -24.72 7.87 -3.28
C ASN A 328 -25.14 7.69 -4.74
N HIS A 329 -26.22 6.95 -4.98
CA HIS A 329 -26.88 6.91 -6.27
C HIS A 329 -27.81 8.12 -6.35
N HIS A 330 -27.37 9.15 -7.09
CA HIS A 330 -28.19 10.30 -7.44
C HIS A 330 -28.87 10.10 -8.79
#